data_AF-A0A960JK64-F1
#
_entry.id   AF-A0A960JK64-F1
#
_cell.length_a   1.000
_cell.length_b   1.000
_cell.length_c   1.000
_cell.angle_alpha   90.00
_cell.angle_beta   90.00
_cell.angle_gamma   90.00
#
_symmetry.space_group_name_H-M   'P 1'
#
loop_
_entity.id
_entity.type
_entity.pdbx_description
1 polymer ?
#
loop_
_entity_poly.entity_id
_entity_poly.type
_entity_poly.pdbx_seq_one_letter_code
_entity_poly.pdbx_strand_id
1 'polypeptide(L)'
;MKILTLVITLFFTTNVMSQNFIQYVNPLIGTQKMGHTFPGATVPFGAVQLSPDTDQQPLNIGGKYNPDAYKYCAGYQYDDSEIVGFSHTHFSGTGHSDLGDFLIMPTVGELQLEPGTKNDPKSGFRSKFSHENETAEPNYYKVLLEDDGILAEMTTTTRVGYHQYTFPKSDNAHIILDLMHGIYNYDDKNVWTFVRVENDHTIVGYRQTNGWARTRTVYFALEFSKPFKN
;
A
#
# COMPACT_ATOMS: atom_id res chain seq x y z
N MET A 1 -78.06 -12.63 -8.28
CA MET A 1 -76.97 -12.47 -7.29
C MET A 1 -75.67 -12.97 -7.90
N LYS A 2 -74.74 -12.07 -8.23
CA LYS A 2 -73.37 -12.45 -8.65
C LYS A 2 -72.44 -12.19 -7.46
N ILE A 3 -71.87 -13.25 -6.91
CA ILE A 3 -70.90 -13.18 -5.81
C ILE A 3 -69.54 -12.83 -6.44
N LEU A 4 -69.00 -11.67 -6.08
CA LEU A 4 -67.69 -11.20 -6.51
C LEU A 4 -66.67 -11.66 -5.46
N THR A 5 -65.88 -12.68 -5.78
CA THR A 5 -64.82 -13.18 -4.90
C THR A 5 -63.58 -12.31 -5.04
N LEU A 6 -63.27 -11.52 -4.00
CA LEU A 6 -62.05 -10.71 -3.92
C LEU A 6 -60.88 -11.62 -3.54
N VAL A 7 -59.95 -11.83 -4.47
CA VAL A 7 -58.69 -12.53 -4.20
C VAL A 7 -57.68 -11.52 -3.69
N ILE A 8 -57.37 -11.58 -2.38
CA ILE A 8 -56.29 -10.79 -1.77
C ILE A 8 -54.98 -11.56 -1.99
N THR A 9 -54.15 -11.08 -2.92
CA THR A 9 -52.81 -11.62 -3.14
C THR A 9 -51.85 -11.02 -2.11
N LEU A 10 -51.46 -11.82 -1.11
CA LEU A 10 -50.45 -11.45 -0.13
C LEU A 10 -49.08 -11.48 -0.80
N PHE A 11 -48.48 -10.32 -1.08
CA PHE A 11 -47.10 -10.23 -1.54
C PHE A 11 -46.15 -10.47 -0.36
N PHE A 12 -45.63 -11.69 -0.24
CA PHE A 12 -44.48 -11.96 0.63
C PHE A 12 -43.22 -11.43 -0.06
N THR A 13 -42.69 -10.31 0.42
CA THR A 13 -41.35 -9.86 0.04
C THR A 13 -40.33 -10.75 0.72
N THR A 14 -39.75 -11.70 -0.01
CA THR A 14 -38.58 -12.44 0.43
C THR A 14 -37.36 -11.52 0.34
N ASN A 15 -36.81 -11.11 1.49
CA ASN A 15 -35.49 -10.48 1.52
C ASN A 15 -34.46 -11.55 1.18
N VAL A 16 -34.05 -11.61 -0.10
CA VAL A 16 -32.90 -12.42 -0.50
C VAL A 16 -31.66 -11.71 0.05
N MET A 17 -31.17 -12.18 1.20
CA MET A 17 -29.85 -11.78 1.69
C MET A 17 -28.81 -12.26 0.67
N SER A 18 -28.17 -11.31 -0.02
CA SER A 18 -27.03 -11.62 -0.89
C SER A 18 -25.96 -12.35 -0.07
N GLN A 19 -25.46 -13.46 -0.60
CA GLN A 19 -24.42 -14.24 0.06
C GLN A 19 -23.11 -13.45 0.04
N ASN A 20 -22.63 -13.03 1.21
CA ASN A 20 -21.37 -12.30 1.32
C ASN A 20 -20.20 -13.29 1.32
N PHE A 21 -19.57 -13.53 0.18
CA PHE A 21 -18.39 -14.42 0.09
C PHE A 21 -17.07 -13.73 0.46
N ILE A 22 -17.04 -12.40 0.51
CA ILE A 22 -15.83 -11.61 0.78
C ILE A 22 -15.26 -11.95 2.17
N GLN A 23 -16.12 -12.25 3.14
CA GLN A 23 -15.75 -12.62 4.51
C GLN A 23 -14.86 -13.87 4.62
N TYR A 24 -14.77 -14.69 3.57
CA TYR A 24 -13.95 -15.91 3.58
C TYR A 24 -12.52 -15.67 3.09
N VAL A 25 -12.23 -14.50 2.52
CA VAL A 25 -10.91 -14.19 1.99
C VAL A 25 -10.07 -13.59 3.12
N ASN A 26 -8.90 -14.17 3.36
CA ASN A 26 -7.88 -13.61 4.24
C ASN A 26 -6.63 -13.27 3.42
N PRO A 27 -6.40 -11.98 3.09
CA PRO A 27 -5.22 -11.54 2.32
C PRO A 27 -3.87 -11.81 3.00
N LEU A 28 -3.84 -12.04 4.33
CA LEU A 28 -2.60 -12.36 5.05
C LEU A 28 -2.10 -13.79 4.76
N ILE A 29 -2.95 -14.67 4.24
CA ILE A 29 -2.51 -16.03 3.85
C ILE A 29 -1.50 -15.92 2.69
N GLY A 30 -0.29 -16.45 2.91
CA GLY A 30 0.81 -16.40 1.95
C GLY A 30 1.79 -15.24 2.15
N THR A 31 1.52 -14.33 3.09
CA THR A 31 2.40 -13.18 3.39
C THR A 31 3.56 -13.53 4.33
N GLN A 32 3.50 -14.68 5.00
CA GLN A 32 4.58 -15.20 5.84
C GLN A 32 5.53 -16.07 5.00
N LYS A 33 6.85 -15.89 5.19
CA LYS A 33 7.89 -16.65 4.48
C LYS A 33 7.73 -16.51 2.95
N MET A 34 7.84 -17.62 2.22
CA MET A 34 8.06 -17.64 0.77
C MET A 34 6.77 -17.80 -0.06
N GLY A 35 5.61 -17.43 0.50
CA GLY A 35 4.38 -17.33 -0.28
C GLY A 35 4.37 -16.08 -1.17
N HIS A 36 4.99 -14.99 -0.67
CA HIS A 36 5.17 -13.72 -1.37
C HIS A 36 3.85 -13.15 -1.91
N THR A 37 2.77 -13.21 -1.14
CA THR A 37 1.58 -12.41 -1.40
C THR A 37 1.68 -11.07 -0.66
N PHE A 38 0.79 -10.14 -0.98
CA PHE A 38 0.69 -8.85 -0.30
C PHE A 38 -0.71 -8.70 0.33
N PRO A 39 -0.84 -8.05 1.51
CA PRO A 39 -2.13 -7.89 2.19
C PRO A 39 -2.92 -6.65 1.73
N GLY A 40 -2.29 -5.77 0.95
CA GLY A 40 -2.86 -4.51 0.51
C GLY A 40 -4.14 -4.60 -0.34
N ALA A 41 -4.76 -3.44 -0.52
CA ALA A 41 -5.98 -3.32 -1.30
C ALA A 41 -5.71 -3.46 -2.81
N THR A 42 -6.53 -4.27 -3.47
CA THR A 42 -6.62 -4.31 -4.93
C THR A 42 -8.01 -4.80 -5.37
N VAL A 43 -8.50 -4.31 -6.51
CA VAL A 43 -9.69 -4.86 -7.18
C VAL A 43 -9.28 -6.01 -8.12
N PRO A 44 -10.20 -6.92 -8.49
CA PRO A 44 -9.90 -7.98 -9.45
C PRO A 44 -9.27 -7.43 -10.73
N PHE A 45 -8.05 -7.90 -11.06
CA PHE A 45 -7.27 -7.49 -12.23
C PHE A 45 -6.96 -5.97 -12.29
N GLY A 46 -6.91 -5.31 -11.13
CA GLY A 46 -6.55 -3.90 -11.03
C GLY A 46 -5.08 -3.62 -11.36
N ALA A 47 -4.81 -2.43 -11.91
CA ALA A 47 -3.46 -1.95 -12.19
C ALA A 47 -2.75 -1.46 -10.92
N VAL A 48 -3.49 -1.15 -9.85
CA VAL A 48 -2.96 -0.71 -8.56
C VAL A 48 -3.11 -1.84 -7.54
N GLN A 49 -2.01 -2.11 -6.84
CA GLN A 49 -1.94 -2.99 -5.69
C GLN A 49 -1.41 -2.13 -4.55
N LEU A 50 -2.30 -1.44 -3.83
CA LEU A 50 -1.90 -0.48 -2.80
C LEU A 50 -1.66 -1.21 -1.49
N SER A 51 -0.39 -1.45 -1.15
CA SER A 51 0.01 -2.35 -0.06
C SER A 51 1.14 -1.77 0.79
N PRO A 52 1.22 -2.14 2.08
CA PRO A 52 2.42 -1.91 2.89
C PRO A 52 3.65 -2.63 2.34
N ASP A 53 4.79 -1.96 2.46
CA ASP A 53 6.13 -2.52 2.37
C ASP A 53 6.72 -2.57 3.80
N THR A 54 7.20 -3.73 4.25
CA THR A 54 7.73 -3.90 5.63
C THR A 54 9.22 -3.66 5.73
N ASP A 55 9.95 -3.79 4.61
CA ASP A 55 11.36 -3.47 4.56
C ASP A 55 11.84 -3.20 3.14
N GLN A 56 13.00 -2.55 3.03
CA GLN A 56 13.68 -2.34 1.77
C GLN A 56 15.09 -2.92 1.83
N GLN A 57 15.25 -4.13 1.29
CA GLN A 57 16.54 -4.82 1.28
C GLN A 57 17.32 -4.47 0.00
N PRO A 58 18.57 -4.00 0.10
CA PRO A 58 19.40 -3.79 -1.07
C PRO A 58 19.68 -5.13 -1.75
N LEU A 59 19.69 -5.14 -3.08
CA LEU A 59 19.99 -6.35 -3.85
C LEU A 59 21.38 -6.91 -3.55
N ASN A 60 22.36 -6.01 -3.37
CA ASN A 60 23.75 -6.36 -3.14
C ASN A 60 24.29 -5.66 -1.90
N ILE A 61 25.06 -6.40 -1.10
CA ILE A 61 25.82 -5.86 0.04
C ILE A 61 27.29 -6.22 -0.19
N GLY A 62 28.16 -5.21 -0.26
CA GLY A 62 29.59 -5.42 -0.53
C GLY A 62 29.85 -6.12 -1.87
N GLY A 63 29.03 -5.85 -2.91
CA GLY A 63 29.15 -6.43 -4.24
C GLY A 63 28.68 -7.87 -4.38
N LYS A 64 28.02 -8.44 -3.35
CA LYS A 64 27.43 -9.79 -3.38
C LYS A 64 25.93 -9.73 -3.19
N TYR A 65 25.21 -10.67 -3.80
CA TYR A 65 23.77 -10.81 -3.63
C TYR A 65 23.40 -10.93 -2.15
N ASN A 66 22.42 -10.12 -1.73
CA ASN A 66 21.80 -10.16 -0.42
C ASN A 66 20.67 -11.21 -0.43
N PRO A 67 20.83 -12.35 0.27
CA PRO A 67 19.79 -13.37 0.30
C PRO A 67 18.50 -12.89 0.98
N ASP A 68 18.57 -11.89 1.87
CA ASP A 68 17.39 -11.36 2.53
C ASP A 68 16.45 -10.62 1.58
N ALA A 69 16.96 -10.08 0.46
CA ALA A 69 16.13 -9.44 -0.57
C ALA A 69 15.07 -10.39 -1.14
N TYR A 70 15.35 -11.71 -1.18
CA TYR A 70 14.40 -12.70 -1.67
C TYR A 70 13.13 -12.78 -0.82
N LYS A 71 13.23 -12.55 0.50
CA LYS A 71 12.07 -12.59 1.41
C LYS A 71 11.02 -11.56 1.01
N TYR A 72 11.44 -10.45 0.43
CA TYR A 72 10.59 -9.29 0.19
C TYR A 72 9.99 -9.26 -1.21
N CYS A 73 9.83 -10.38 -1.93
CA CYS A 73 9.39 -10.32 -3.34
C CYS A 73 8.06 -9.60 -3.58
N ALA A 74 7.18 -9.52 -2.58
CA ALA A 74 5.93 -8.79 -2.61
C ALA A 74 5.91 -7.56 -1.67
N GLY A 75 7.06 -7.09 -1.20
CA GLY A 75 7.18 -5.90 -0.34
C GLY A 75 6.88 -6.14 1.15
N TYR A 76 6.01 -7.11 1.46
CA TYR A 76 5.56 -7.40 2.81
C TYR A 76 6.05 -8.76 3.33
N GLN A 77 6.42 -8.80 4.61
CA GLN A 77 6.66 -10.03 5.37
C GLN A 77 5.90 -10.01 6.68
N TYR A 78 5.04 -11.01 6.90
CA TYR A 78 4.22 -11.09 8.12
C TYR A 78 5.05 -11.13 9.42
N ASP A 79 6.26 -11.68 9.40
CA ASP A 79 7.07 -11.75 10.63
C ASP A 79 7.74 -10.41 11.00
N ASP A 80 7.63 -9.39 10.16
CA ASP A 80 8.18 -8.06 10.44
C ASP A 80 7.24 -7.24 11.33
N SER A 81 7.81 -6.37 12.16
CA SER A 81 7.08 -5.50 13.08
C SER A 81 7.16 -4.01 12.70
N GLU A 82 7.62 -3.70 11.50
CA GLU A 82 7.82 -2.34 10.99
C GLU A 82 7.29 -2.23 9.57
N ILE A 83 6.79 -1.05 9.21
CA ILE A 83 6.37 -0.65 7.86
C ILE A 83 7.25 0.52 7.44
N VAL A 84 7.81 0.43 6.23
CA VAL A 84 8.56 1.53 5.60
C VAL A 84 7.64 2.45 4.80
N GLY A 85 6.46 1.99 4.40
CA GLY A 85 5.44 2.83 3.79
C GLY A 85 4.48 2.03 2.93
N PHE A 86 3.77 2.72 2.05
CA PHE A 86 2.73 2.12 1.22
C PHE A 86 2.96 2.44 -0.25
N SER A 87 3.27 1.42 -1.05
CA SER A 87 3.46 1.57 -2.50
C SER A 87 2.27 1.02 -3.29
N HIS A 88 2.19 1.36 -4.58
CA HIS A 88 0.99 1.21 -5.42
C HIS A 88 1.07 0.06 -6.43
N THR A 89 2.21 -0.62 -6.53
CA THR A 89 2.42 -1.70 -7.51
C THR A 89 3.19 -2.85 -6.88
N HIS A 90 2.64 -4.06 -6.96
CA HIS A 90 3.17 -5.25 -6.32
C HIS A 90 2.96 -6.50 -7.18
N PHE A 91 3.92 -7.41 -7.14
CA PHE A 91 3.72 -8.77 -7.64
C PHE A 91 3.18 -9.67 -6.52
N SER A 92 2.38 -10.67 -6.90
CA SER A 92 1.84 -11.66 -5.97
C SER A 92 2.31 -13.06 -6.36
N GLY A 93 2.99 -13.73 -5.45
CA GLY A 93 3.46 -15.12 -5.58
C GLY A 93 4.71 -15.29 -6.43
N THR A 94 5.49 -14.24 -6.68
CA THR A 94 6.69 -14.31 -7.52
C THR A 94 7.92 -14.78 -6.74
N GLY A 95 8.85 -15.45 -7.42
CA GLY A 95 10.19 -15.78 -6.89
C GLY A 95 11.25 -14.74 -7.25
N HIS A 96 10.84 -13.57 -7.73
CA HIS A 96 11.70 -12.45 -8.00
C HIS A 96 10.92 -11.15 -7.83
N SER A 97 11.62 -10.10 -7.44
CA SER A 97 11.05 -8.83 -7.01
C SER A 97 11.24 -7.78 -8.10
N ASP A 98 10.27 -6.89 -8.27
CA ASP A 98 10.36 -5.60 -8.96
C ASP A 98 9.24 -4.71 -8.39
N LEU A 99 8.89 -3.61 -9.06
CA LEU A 99 7.80 -2.72 -8.63
C LEU A 99 8.12 -2.00 -7.31
N GLY A 100 7.12 -1.74 -6.46
CA GLY A 100 7.25 -0.82 -5.32
C GLY A 100 7.13 0.66 -5.70
N ASP A 101 6.37 0.97 -6.75
CA ASP A 101 6.09 2.34 -7.20
C ASP A 101 4.74 2.78 -6.62
N PHE A 102 4.51 3.99 -6.15
CA PHE A 102 5.43 4.94 -5.50
C PHE A 102 5.13 4.89 -4.01
N LEU A 103 6.15 4.99 -3.15
CA LEU A 103 5.96 4.84 -1.72
C LEU A 103 5.45 6.14 -1.09
N ILE A 104 4.38 6.03 -0.31
CA ILE A 104 3.83 7.10 0.52
C ILE A 104 3.96 6.69 1.98
N MET A 105 4.44 7.60 2.83
CA MET A 105 4.51 7.39 4.28
C MET A 105 4.00 8.64 5.01
N PRO A 106 2.91 8.55 5.80
CA PRO A 106 2.50 9.64 6.67
C PRO A 106 3.37 9.66 7.94
N THR A 107 3.77 10.83 8.41
CA THR A 107 4.56 10.97 9.65
C THR A 107 4.14 12.17 10.49
N VAL A 108 4.53 12.16 11.76
CA VAL A 108 4.39 13.28 12.69
C VAL A 108 5.74 13.56 13.36
N GLY A 109 6.09 14.84 13.48
CA GLY A 109 7.28 15.28 14.23
C GLY A 109 8.41 15.74 13.33
N GLU A 110 9.64 15.32 13.63
CA GLU A 110 10.82 15.71 12.86
C GLU A 110 10.78 15.04 11.48
N LEU A 111 10.95 15.83 10.41
CA LEU A 111 10.96 15.31 9.05
C LEU A 111 12.24 14.51 8.79
N GLN A 112 12.09 13.20 8.64
CA GLN A 112 13.12 12.28 8.20
C GLN A 112 12.82 11.83 6.77
N LEU A 113 13.82 11.84 5.89
CA LEU A 113 13.65 11.56 4.45
C LEU A 113 14.21 10.21 4.02
N GLU A 114 14.83 9.48 4.95
CA GLU A 114 15.30 8.12 4.74
C GLU A 114 14.45 7.16 5.57
N PRO A 115 14.27 5.90 5.13
CA PRO A 115 13.44 4.92 5.83
C PRO A 115 14.08 4.41 7.13
N GLY A 116 15.37 4.65 7.36
CA GLY A 116 16.12 4.06 8.47
C GLY A 116 16.31 2.56 8.28
N THR A 117 16.73 1.85 9.33
CA THR A 117 17.00 0.39 9.27
C THR A 117 16.37 -0.33 10.46
N LYS A 118 16.14 -1.64 10.35
CA LYS A 118 15.65 -2.46 11.48
C LYS A 118 16.54 -2.40 12.73
N ASN A 119 17.84 -2.17 12.56
CA ASN A 119 18.79 -2.07 13.68
C ASN A 119 18.83 -0.66 14.29
N ASP A 120 18.37 0.35 13.56
CA ASP A 120 18.28 1.73 14.02
C ASP A 120 17.01 2.39 13.45
N PRO A 121 15.81 1.98 13.90
CA PRO A 121 14.56 2.40 13.27
C PRO A 121 14.29 3.90 13.47
N LYS A 122 14.86 4.50 14.51
CA LYS A 122 14.73 5.94 14.80
C LYS A 122 15.54 6.84 13.88
N SER A 123 16.40 6.26 13.04
CA SER A 123 17.16 7.00 12.02
C SER A 123 16.33 7.39 10.80
N GLY A 124 15.08 6.92 10.69
CA GLY A 124 14.23 7.21 9.54
C GLY A 124 12.73 7.04 9.79
N PHE A 125 11.95 7.28 8.74
CA PHE A 125 10.49 7.42 8.81
C PHE A 125 9.70 6.12 9.00
N ARG A 126 10.36 4.96 9.11
CA ARG A 126 9.65 3.69 9.32
C ARG A 126 8.90 3.72 10.65
N SER A 127 7.76 3.04 10.69
CA SER A 127 6.95 2.95 11.90
C SER A 127 6.73 1.50 12.30
N LYS A 128 6.72 1.25 13.60
CA LYS A 128 6.20 0.01 14.15
C LYS A 128 4.72 -0.19 13.82
N PHE A 129 4.33 -1.45 13.75
CA PHE A 129 2.95 -1.89 13.70
C PHE A 129 2.81 -3.26 14.38
N SER A 130 1.57 -3.67 14.63
CA SER A 130 1.22 -4.99 15.12
C SER A 130 0.02 -5.55 14.38
N HIS A 131 -0.03 -6.87 14.20
CA HIS A 131 -1.18 -7.53 13.57
C HIS A 131 -2.47 -7.41 14.39
N GLU A 132 -2.38 -7.10 15.68
CA GLU A 132 -3.55 -6.79 16.52
C GLU A 132 -4.28 -5.52 16.05
N ASN A 133 -3.53 -4.58 15.47
CA ASN A 133 -4.04 -3.32 14.92
C ASN A 133 -3.95 -3.28 13.38
N GLU A 134 -3.91 -4.45 12.74
CA GLU A 134 -3.90 -4.61 11.29
C GLU A 134 -5.20 -5.30 10.83
N THR A 135 -5.75 -4.85 9.71
CA THR A 135 -6.91 -5.47 9.07
C THR A 135 -6.68 -5.51 7.58
N ALA A 136 -6.83 -6.70 6.99
CA ALA A 136 -6.76 -6.90 5.56
C ALA A 136 -8.00 -7.65 5.09
N GLU A 137 -8.70 -7.06 4.11
CA GLU A 137 -9.92 -7.60 3.50
C GLU A 137 -9.85 -7.36 1.98
N PRO A 138 -10.65 -8.06 1.16
CA PRO A 138 -10.67 -7.78 -0.28
C PRO A 138 -10.92 -6.30 -0.59
N ASN A 139 -9.93 -5.67 -1.24
CA ASN A 139 -9.89 -4.25 -1.60
C ASN A 139 -9.89 -3.27 -0.41
N TYR A 140 -9.47 -3.69 0.78
CA TYR A 140 -9.30 -2.81 1.93
C TYR A 140 -8.14 -3.26 2.81
N TYR A 141 -7.27 -2.32 3.17
CA TYR A 141 -6.20 -2.53 4.14
C TYR A 141 -6.20 -1.40 5.15
N LYS A 142 -5.97 -1.73 6.42
CA LYS A 142 -5.90 -0.77 7.52
C LYS A 142 -4.82 -1.20 8.50
N VAL A 143 -4.03 -0.24 8.97
CA VAL A 143 -3.02 -0.47 10.01
C VAL A 143 -2.82 0.77 10.87
N LEU A 144 -2.53 0.58 12.16
CA LEU A 144 -2.03 1.63 13.03
C LEU A 144 -0.51 1.71 12.92
N LEU A 145 0.00 2.87 12.50
CA LEU A 145 1.41 3.23 12.58
C LEU A 145 1.69 3.71 14.01
N GLU A 146 2.27 2.83 14.82
CA GLU A 146 2.32 2.97 16.29
C GLU A 146 3.24 4.10 16.76
N ASP A 147 4.34 4.36 16.06
CA ASP A 147 5.33 5.36 16.51
C ASP A 147 4.76 6.79 16.47
N ASP A 148 3.92 7.09 15.48
CA ASP A 148 3.28 8.40 15.30
C ASP A 148 1.78 8.40 15.62
N GLY A 149 1.20 7.25 15.98
CA GLY A 149 -0.23 7.12 16.29
C GLY A 149 -1.15 7.45 15.12
N ILE A 150 -0.73 7.14 13.88
CA ILE A 150 -1.48 7.44 12.65
C ILE A 150 -2.23 6.18 12.20
N LEU A 151 -3.55 6.27 12.03
CA LEU A 151 -4.31 5.21 11.38
C LEU A 151 -4.24 5.38 9.86
N ALA A 152 -3.71 4.40 9.16
CA ALA A 152 -3.64 4.35 7.70
C ALA A 152 -4.68 3.39 7.14
N GLU A 153 -5.45 3.85 6.16
CA GLU A 153 -6.50 3.09 5.49
C GLU A 153 -6.40 3.24 3.97
N MET A 154 -6.58 2.13 3.26
CA MET A 154 -6.33 2.04 1.82
C MET A 154 -7.43 1.28 1.12
N THR A 155 -7.82 1.77 -0.05
CA THR A 155 -8.68 1.04 -1.00
C THR A 155 -8.29 1.38 -2.43
N THR A 156 -8.78 0.64 -3.42
CA THR A 156 -8.46 0.89 -4.82
C THR A 156 -9.67 0.84 -5.74
N THR A 157 -9.52 1.47 -6.90
CA THR A 157 -10.27 1.18 -8.12
C THR A 157 -9.35 0.46 -9.09
N THR A 158 -9.78 0.25 -10.34
CA THR A 158 -8.95 -0.38 -11.38
C THR A 158 -7.61 0.32 -11.60
N ARG A 159 -7.48 1.64 -11.36
CA ARG A 159 -6.24 2.41 -11.66
C ARG A 159 -5.88 3.48 -10.63
N VAL A 160 -6.62 3.58 -9.53
CA VAL A 160 -6.41 4.63 -8.51
C VAL A 160 -6.35 3.97 -7.13
N GLY A 161 -5.34 4.31 -6.35
CA GLY A 161 -5.28 4.02 -4.92
C GLY A 161 -5.78 5.21 -4.12
N TYR A 162 -6.60 4.96 -3.11
CA TYR A 162 -7.06 5.96 -2.15
C TYR A 162 -6.39 5.70 -0.82
N HIS A 163 -5.88 6.77 -0.21
CA HIS A 163 -5.31 6.76 1.13
C HIS A 163 -6.19 7.63 2.02
N GLN A 164 -6.48 7.12 3.21
CA GLN A 164 -7.06 7.89 4.30
C GLN A 164 -6.16 7.76 5.52
N TYR A 165 -5.69 8.90 6.01
CA TYR A 165 -4.83 8.98 7.18
C TYR A 165 -5.53 9.75 8.28
N THR A 166 -5.69 9.11 9.44
CA THR A 166 -6.17 9.76 10.66
C THR A 166 -4.99 10.06 11.55
N PHE A 167 -4.56 11.32 11.56
CA PHE A 167 -3.46 11.82 12.36
C PHE A 167 -3.91 12.13 13.80
N PRO A 168 -3.02 12.00 14.80
CA PRO A 168 -3.23 12.67 16.07
C PRO A 168 -3.20 14.19 15.86
N LYS A 169 -3.66 14.95 16.86
CA LYS A 169 -3.53 16.41 16.83
C LYS A 169 -2.04 16.78 16.81
N SER A 170 -1.59 17.41 15.73
CA SER A 170 -0.19 17.82 15.53
C SER A 170 -0.12 19.07 14.65
N ASP A 171 0.92 19.88 14.88
CA ASP A 171 1.29 21.01 14.00
C ASP A 171 2.36 20.62 12.96
N ASN A 172 2.97 19.42 13.11
CA ASN A 172 4.06 18.91 12.28
C ASN A 172 3.67 17.56 11.66
N ALA A 173 2.59 17.54 10.88
CA ALA A 173 2.18 16.36 10.13
C ALA A 173 2.71 16.44 8.69
N HIS A 174 3.23 15.33 8.19
CA HIS A 174 3.85 15.24 6.88
C HIS A 174 3.31 14.05 6.09
N ILE A 175 3.36 14.16 4.77
CA ILE A 175 3.25 13.03 3.84
C ILE A 175 4.55 12.98 3.05
N ILE A 176 5.28 11.89 3.18
CA ILE A 176 6.50 11.63 2.43
C ILE A 176 6.13 10.91 1.14
N LEU A 177 6.65 11.40 0.01
CA LEU A 177 6.64 10.70 -1.28
C LEU A 177 8.08 10.28 -1.58
N ASP A 178 8.35 8.97 -1.54
CA ASP A 178 9.64 8.41 -1.88
C ASP A 178 9.62 7.81 -3.29
N LEU A 179 10.26 8.51 -4.23
CA LEU A 179 10.45 8.04 -5.61
C LEU A 179 11.69 7.18 -5.79
N MET A 180 12.55 7.07 -4.79
CA MET A 180 13.71 6.17 -4.78
C MET A 180 13.33 4.78 -4.27
N HIS A 181 12.22 4.71 -3.52
CA HIS A 181 11.34 3.57 -3.27
C HIS A 181 11.49 2.35 -4.21
N GLY A 182 11.91 1.15 -3.79
CA GLY A 182 11.61 -0.03 -4.60
C GLY A 182 11.86 -1.33 -3.85
N ILE A 183 10.98 -2.31 -4.03
CA ILE A 183 11.06 -3.63 -3.38
C ILE A 183 12.37 -4.34 -3.77
N TYR A 184 12.73 -4.26 -5.05
CA TYR A 184 14.00 -4.72 -5.60
C TYR A 184 14.88 -3.50 -5.85
N ASN A 185 15.69 -3.03 -4.89
CA ASN A 185 16.49 -1.81 -5.11
C ASN A 185 17.99 -2.06 -5.19
N TYR A 186 18.67 -1.29 -6.02
CA TYR A 186 20.11 -1.29 -6.21
C TYR A 186 20.55 0.01 -6.87
N ASP A 187 21.84 0.33 -6.76
CA ASP A 187 22.41 1.53 -7.38
C ASP A 187 22.10 1.58 -8.88
N ASP A 188 21.74 2.75 -9.38
CA ASP A 188 21.32 2.97 -10.77
C ASP A 188 20.04 2.25 -11.22
N LYS A 189 19.27 1.64 -10.30
CA LYS A 189 17.94 1.11 -10.63
C LYS A 189 17.03 2.24 -11.14
N ASN A 190 16.97 3.33 -10.39
CA ASN A 190 16.20 4.52 -10.74
C ASN A 190 16.99 5.32 -11.76
N VAL A 191 16.58 5.22 -13.03
CA VAL A 191 17.23 5.91 -14.15
C VAL A 191 16.84 7.37 -14.18
N TRP A 192 15.57 7.66 -13.91
CA TRP A 192 15.06 9.03 -13.87
C TRP A 192 13.83 9.13 -12.97
N THR A 193 13.78 10.18 -12.16
CA THR A 193 12.60 10.56 -11.39
C THR A 193 12.24 12.01 -11.71
N PHE A 194 10.95 12.31 -11.77
CA PHE A 194 10.45 13.64 -12.05
C PHE A 194 9.22 13.92 -11.20
N VAL A 195 9.16 15.12 -10.60
CA VAL A 195 8.03 15.64 -9.85
C VAL A 195 7.74 17.06 -10.30
N ARG A 196 6.46 17.40 -10.44
CA ARG A 196 5.97 18.76 -10.65
C ARG A 196 4.77 19.01 -9.75
N VAL A 197 4.81 20.11 -9.02
CA VAL A 197 3.64 20.65 -8.30
C VAL A 197 2.80 21.42 -9.33
N GLU A 198 1.59 20.92 -9.63
CA GLU A 198 0.69 21.55 -10.60
C GLU A 198 -0.11 22.69 -9.98
N ASN A 199 -0.52 22.51 -8.72
CA ASN A 199 -1.27 23.47 -7.92
C ASN A 199 -1.09 23.15 -6.43
N ASP A 200 -1.87 23.79 -5.56
CA ASP A 200 -1.79 23.63 -4.12
C ASP A 200 -2.30 22.27 -3.59
N HIS A 201 -2.90 21.41 -4.42
CA HIS A 201 -3.38 20.08 -4.02
C HIS A 201 -2.85 18.94 -4.89
N THR A 202 -2.24 19.23 -6.04
CA THR A 202 -1.89 18.22 -7.03
C THR A 202 -0.39 18.22 -7.35
N ILE A 203 0.21 17.04 -7.29
CA ILE A 203 1.53 16.77 -7.86
C ILE A 203 1.41 15.71 -8.94
N VAL A 204 2.23 15.84 -9.99
CA VAL A 204 2.37 14.83 -11.03
C VAL A 204 3.82 14.46 -11.18
N GLY A 205 4.07 13.29 -11.75
CA GLY A 205 5.43 12.85 -11.95
C GLY A 205 5.55 11.55 -12.71
N TYR A 206 6.78 11.08 -12.80
CA TYR A 206 7.07 9.74 -13.28
C TYR A 206 8.37 9.21 -12.70
N ARG A 207 8.53 7.91 -12.82
CA ARG A 207 9.79 7.22 -12.60
C ARG A 207 10.08 6.26 -13.74
N GLN A 208 11.32 6.30 -14.20
CA GLN A 208 11.89 5.31 -15.08
C GLN A 208 12.85 4.42 -14.30
N THR A 209 12.63 3.12 -14.33
CA THR A 209 13.51 2.13 -13.70
C THR A 209 14.09 1.16 -14.73
N ASN A 210 15.29 0.67 -14.44
CA ASN A 210 15.76 -0.61 -14.95
C ASN A 210 15.48 -1.70 -13.90
N GLY A 211 15.54 -2.97 -14.25
CA GLY A 211 15.22 -4.04 -13.30
C GLY A 211 14.97 -5.36 -13.99
N TRP A 212 14.06 -6.16 -13.43
CA TRP A 212 13.63 -7.39 -14.08
C TRP A 212 12.95 -7.07 -15.42
N ALA A 213 12.08 -6.06 -15.42
CA ALA A 213 11.61 -5.42 -16.64
C ALA A 213 12.64 -4.38 -17.12
N ARG A 214 13.26 -4.64 -18.27
CA ARG A 214 14.20 -3.69 -18.91
C ARG A 214 13.42 -2.46 -19.37
N THR A 215 13.66 -1.32 -18.74
CA THR A 215 13.08 0.00 -19.08
C THR A 215 11.58 0.11 -18.80
N ARG A 216 11.22 0.21 -17.53
CA ARG A 216 9.84 0.45 -17.08
C ARG A 216 9.66 1.94 -16.78
N THR A 217 8.58 2.55 -17.26
CA THR A 217 8.22 3.94 -16.93
C THR A 217 6.81 3.98 -16.39
N VAL A 218 6.63 4.53 -15.20
CA VAL A 218 5.33 4.69 -14.56
C VAL A 218 5.11 6.17 -14.27
N TYR A 219 3.93 6.65 -14.63
CA TYR A 219 3.48 8.03 -14.38
C TYR A 219 2.48 8.03 -13.24
N PHE A 220 2.42 9.14 -12.51
CA PHE A 220 1.40 9.35 -11.48
C PHE A 220 0.85 10.77 -11.49
N ALA A 221 -0.35 10.88 -10.92
CA ALA A 221 -0.90 12.10 -10.37
C ALA A 221 -1.36 11.78 -8.94
N LEU A 222 -0.99 12.63 -7.98
CA LEU A 222 -1.42 12.54 -6.58
C LEU A 222 -2.16 13.81 -6.24
N GLU A 223 -3.35 13.65 -5.66
CA GLU A 223 -4.19 14.74 -5.18
C GLU A 223 -4.41 14.59 -3.67
N PHE A 224 -4.28 15.69 -2.95
CA PHE A 224 -4.39 15.73 -1.50
C PHE A 224 -5.67 16.46 -1.10
N SER A 225 -6.31 16.05 -0.01
CA SER A 225 -7.47 16.75 0.56
C SER A 225 -7.10 18.00 1.36
N LYS A 226 -5.80 18.20 1.61
CA LYS A 226 -5.23 19.37 2.30
C LYS A 226 -4.28 20.08 1.33
N PRO A 227 -4.30 21.42 1.28
CA PRO A 227 -3.36 22.16 0.45
C PRO A 227 -1.93 22.05 0.98
N PHE A 228 -0.96 22.09 0.08
CA PHE A 228 0.46 22.26 0.41
C PHE A 228 0.67 23.62 1.08
N LYS A 229 1.52 23.65 2.10
CA LYS A 229 2.03 24.91 2.65
C LYS A 229 3.31 25.26 1.90
N ASN A 230 3.37 26.48 1.37
CA ASN A 230 4.58 27.05 0.77
C ASN A 230 5.67 27.32 1.82
#